data_AF-A0A1D2MEM9-F1
#
_entry.id   AF-A0A1D2MEM9-F1
#
_cell.length_a   1.000
_cell.length_b   1.000
_cell.length_c   1.000
_cell.angle_alpha   90.00
_cell.angle_beta   90.00
_cell.angle_gamma   90.00
#
_symmetry.space_group_name_H-M   'P 1'
#
loop_
_entity.id
_entity.type
_entity.pdbx_description
1 polymer ?
#
loop_
_entity_poly.entity_id
_entity_poly.type
_entity_poly.pdbx_seq_one_letter_code
_entity_poly.pdbx_strand_id
1 'polypeptide(L)'
;MLRAGKNLKKTYPELMHVTCLAHGLNRVAETIKDLFPLSNRMMASVKAVFKKAPSRIVKYKDLHPNLALPPEPIQTRWGTWLVAADFYAEHFDAIKSVVDSLDKSDAASIKNAQNLLGMQSLRMNLCASVHKSVKEKLASVIDKNPDYQKLVKVSKVINGESSGVHGVNLRPDILAALKFCPITSVEVERSFSMEKAILTDRRHRFLMENLEKVVVCHYELSLSDDLIDLFEED
;
A
#
# COMPACT_ATOMS: atom_id res chain seq x y z
N MET A 1 13.87 -2.10 7.42
CA MET A 1 12.67 -1.56 8.08
C MET A 1 12.16 -2.43 9.22
N LEU A 2 11.13 -3.31 9.11
CA LEU A 2 10.53 -3.95 10.32
C LEU A 2 11.49 -4.73 11.23
N ARG A 3 12.41 -5.53 10.67
CA ARG A 3 13.41 -6.27 11.46
C ARG A 3 14.48 -5.33 12.04
N ALA A 4 14.90 -4.35 11.25
CA ALA A 4 15.84 -3.30 11.65
C ALA A 4 15.27 -2.48 12.82
N GLY A 5 14.06 -1.93 12.69
CA GLY A 5 13.37 -1.21 13.76
C GLY A 5 13.18 -2.06 15.03
N LYS A 6 12.86 -3.35 14.92
CA LYS A 6 12.79 -4.26 16.08
C LYS A 6 14.14 -4.45 16.77
N ASN A 7 15.23 -4.52 16.01
CA ASN A 7 16.57 -4.64 16.57
C ASN A 7 17.01 -3.34 17.24
N LEU A 8 16.80 -2.20 16.57
CA LEU A 8 17.12 -0.88 17.11
C LEU A 8 16.37 -0.61 18.42
N LYS A 9 15.10 -1.00 18.52
CA LYS A 9 14.32 -0.86 19.76
C LYS A 9 14.90 -1.57 20.99
N LYS A 10 15.74 -2.61 20.81
CA LYS A 10 16.41 -3.27 21.93
C LYS A 10 17.48 -2.36 22.54
N THR A 11 18.15 -1.59 21.71
CA THR A 11 19.19 -0.62 22.09
C THR A 11 18.59 0.74 22.44
N TYR A 12 17.48 1.11 21.79
CA TYR A 12 16.82 2.42 21.90
C TYR A 12 15.33 2.24 22.26
N PRO A 13 15.00 2.06 23.56
CA PRO A 13 13.65 1.72 24.00
C PRO A 13 12.60 2.81 23.71
N GLU A 14 13.03 4.07 23.61
CA GLU A 14 12.16 5.22 23.29
C GLU A 14 11.88 5.37 21.78
N LEU A 15 12.63 4.67 20.92
CA LEU A 15 12.44 4.71 19.46
C LEU A 15 11.06 4.20 19.06
N MET A 16 10.31 5.02 18.33
CA MET A 16 9.07 4.62 17.68
C MET A 16 9.32 4.36 16.19
N HIS A 17 8.94 3.18 15.71
CA HIS A 17 9.09 2.78 14.32
C HIS A 17 7.71 2.45 13.72
N VAL A 18 7.24 3.34 12.86
CA VAL A 18 5.99 3.19 12.12
C VAL A 18 6.30 2.82 10.68
N THR A 19 5.71 1.72 10.18
CA THR A 19 5.80 1.47 8.74
C THR A 19 4.87 2.41 7.98
N CYS A 20 5.31 2.84 6.79
CA CYS A 20 4.53 3.72 5.94
C CYS A 20 3.11 3.19 5.71
N LEU A 21 2.10 3.97 6.09
CA LEU A 21 0.69 3.59 5.93
C LEU A 21 0.31 3.43 4.45
N ALA A 22 0.88 4.26 3.56
CA ALA A 22 0.65 4.14 2.12
C ALA A 22 1.19 2.80 1.59
N HIS A 23 2.37 2.37 2.04
CA HIS A 23 2.89 1.03 1.74
C HIS A 23 1.99 -0.06 2.34
N GLY A 24 1.48 0.14 3.55
CA GLY A 24 0.48 -0.72 4.18
C GLY A 24 -0.77 -0.91 3.31
N LEU A 25 -1.36 0.19 2.84
CA LEU A 25 -2.51 0.19 1.94
C LEU A 25 -2.21 -0.50 0.61
N ASN A 26 -1.02 -0.30 0.04
CA ASN A 26 -0.62 -1.04 -1.16
C ASN A 26 -0.60 -2.56 -0.92
N ARG A 27 -0.03 -3.01 0.21
CA ARG A 27 -0.03 -4.44 0.56
C ARG A 27 -1.44 -4.99 0.75
N VAL A 28 -2.38 -4.18 1.24
CA VAL A 28 -3.80 -4.54 1.31
C VAL A 28 -4.32 -4.79 -0.10
N ALA A 29 -4.15 -3.82 -1.01
CA ALA A 29 -4.60 -3.92 -2.40
C ALA A 29 -4.00 -5.12 -3.15
N GLU A 30 -2.70 -5.38 -2.99
CA GLU A 30 -2.02 -6.53 -3.60
C GLU A 30 -2.56 -7.87 -3.07
N THR A 31 -2.77 -7.97 -1.76
CA THR A 31 -3.32 -9.21 -1.18
C THR A 31 -4.75 -9.45 -1.66
N ILE A 32 -5.57 -8.40 -1.72
CA ILE A 32 -6.93 -8.51 -2.26
C ILE A 32 -6.87 -9.06 -3.68
N LYS A 33 -6.05 -8.48 -4.56
CA LYS A 33 -5.86 -8.98 -5.92
C LYS A 33 -5.52 -10.48 -5.96
N ASP A 34 -4.64 -10.95 -5.08
CA ASP A 34 -4.25 -12.37 -5.02
C ASP A 34 -5.38 -13.30 -4.57
N LEU A 35 -6.36 -12.80 -3.81
CA LEU A 35 -7.55 -13.55 -3.41
C LEU A 35 -8.56 -13.71 -4.56
N PHE A 36 -8.41 -12.99 -5.67
CA PHE A 36 -9.33 -12.98 -6.81
C PHE A 36 -8.70 -13.47 -8.12
N PRO A 37 -8.08 -14.66 -8.17
CA PRO A 37 -7.40 -15.15 -9.37
C PRO A 37 -8.35 -15.36 -10.55
N LEU A 38 -9.63 -15.66 -10.29
CA LEU A 38 -10.63 -15.79 -11.35
C LEU A 38 -10.98 -14.43 -11.97
N SER A 39 -11.20 -13.40 -11.14
CA SER A 39 -11.42 -12.03 -11.60
C SER A 39 -10.21 -11.50 -12.37
N ASN A 40 -8.99 -11.79 -11.91
CA ASN A 40 -7.76 -11.44 -12.61
C ASN A 40 -7.72 -12.03 -14.03
N ARG A 41 -8.03 -13.32 -14.16
CA ARG A 41 -8.08 -14.00 -15.47
C ARG A 41 -9.18 -13.43 -16.36
N MET A 42 -10.33 -13.09 -15.80
CA MET A 42 -11.44 -12.48 -16.55
C MET A 42 -11.02 -11.12 -17.10
N MET A 43 -10.53 -10.20 -16.27
CA MET A 43 -10.10 -8.86 -16.71
C MET A 43 -9.01 -8.94 -17.78
N ALA A 44 -8.03 -9.84 -17.60
CA ALA A 44 -6.98 -10.06 -18.60
C ALA A 44 -7.55 -10.59 -19.93
N SER A 45 -8.53 -11.51 -19.87
CA SER A 45 -9.16 -12.09 -21.07
C SER A 45 -10.02 -11.06 -21.81
N VAL A 46 -10.84 -10.29 -21.10
CA VAL A 46 -11.67 -9.23 -21.69
C VAL A 46 -10.80 -8.14 -22.31
N LYS A 47 -9.73 -7.71 -21.63
CA LYS A 47 -8.76 -6.79 -22.22
C LYS A 47 -8.18 -7.34 -23.53
N ALA A 48 -7.83 -8.63 -23.56
CA ALA A 48 -7.29 -9.27 -24.75
C ALA A 48 -8.29 -9.34 -25.92
N VAL A 49 -9.59 -9.20 -25.67
CA VAL A 49 -10.59 -9.01 -26.72
C VAL A 49 -10.37 -7.66 -27.40
N PHE A 50 -10.21 -6.56 -26.67
CA PHE A 50 -10.14 -5.23 -27.29
C PHE A 50 -8.73 -4.80 -27.70
N LYS A 51 -7.69 -5.52 -27.24
CA LYS A 51 -6.29 -5.20 -27.55
C LYS A 51 -6.02 -5.28 -29.06
N LYS A 52 -5.62 -4.14 -29.65
CA LYS A 52 -5.29 -4.00 -31.08
C LYS A 52 -6.42 -4.46 -32.02
N ALA A 53 -7.68 -4.26 -31.63
CA ALA A 53 -8.84 -4.70 -32.41
C ALA A 53 -9.86 -3.57 -32.62
N PRO A 54 -9.61 -2.66 -33.58
CA PRO A 54 -10.45 -1.50 -33.82
C PRO A 54 -11.92 -1.86 -34.09
N SER A 55 -12.19 -2.90 -34.90
CA SER A 55 -13.55 -3.34 -35.21
C SER A 55 -14.34 -3.76 -33.96
N ARG A 56 -13.68 -4.42 -33.00
CA ARG A 56 -14.30 -4.83 -31.73
C ARG A 56 -14.52 -3.64 -30.80
N ILE A 57 -13.62 -2.65 -30.82
CA ILE A 57 -13.78 -1.39 -30.08
C ILE A 57 -14.95 -0.59 -30.65
N VAL A 58 -15.07 -0.51 -31.98
CA VAL A 58 -16.21 0.16 -32.65
C VAL A 58 -17.51 -0.52 -32.23
N LYS A 59 -17.62 -1.84 -32.34
CA LYS A 59 -18.80 -2.58 -31.91
C LYS A 59 -19.14 -2.37 -30.42
N TYR A 60 -18.14 -2.32 -29.55
CA TYR A 60 -18.33 -1.99 -28.13
C TYR A 60 -18.93 -0.59 -27.95
N LYS A 61 -18.43 0.40 -28.71
CA LYS A 61 -18.92 1.78 -28.67
C LYS A 61 -20.28 1.95 -29.34
N ASP A 62 -20.62 1.17 -30.35
CA ASP A 62 -21.95 1.20 -30.96
C ASP A 62 -23.03 0.72 -29.97
N LEU A 63 -22.72 -0.34 -29.21
CA LEU A 63 -23.63 -0.89 -28.20
C LEU A 63 -23.66 -0.04 -26.91
N HIS A 64 -22.51 0.54 -26.52
CA HIS A 64 -22.36 1.35 -25.32
C HIS A 64 -21.52 2.62 -25.58
N PRO A 65 -22.10 3.66 -26.22
CA PRO A 65 -21.35 4.85 -26.68
C PRO A 65 -20.63 5.59 -25.55
N ASN A 66 -21.33 5.75 -24.44
CA ASN A 66 -20.85 6.54 -23.30
C ASN A 66 -19.99 5.72 -22.32
N LEU A 67 -19.90 4.40 -22.50
CA LEU A 67 -19.16 3.55 -21.59
C LEU A 67 -17.67 3.57 -21.94
N ALA A 68 -16.81 3.84 -20.96
CA ALA A 68 -15.36 3.76 -21.16
C ALA A 68 -14.92 2.33 -21.56
N LEU A 69 -13.76 2.19 -22.20
CA LEU A 69 -13.21 0.85 -22.44
C LEU A 69 -12.81 0.21 -21.11
N PRO A 70 -12.95 -1.13 -20.97
CA PRO A 70 -12.58 -1.80 -19.73
C PRO A 70 -11.11 -1.54 -19.37
N PRO A 71 -10.82 -1.00 -18.16
CA PRO A 71 -9.46 -0.64 -17.76
C PRO A 71 -8.62 -1.88 -17.43
N GLU A 72 -7.30 -1.70 -17.41
CA GLU A 72 -6.36 -2.74 -16.96
C GLU A 72 -5.66 -2.31 -15.66
N PRO A 73 -5.51 -3.23 -14.69
CA PRO A 73 -4.60 -3.02 -13.57
C PRO A 73 -3.15 -2.81 -14.05
N ILE A 74 -2.55 -1.68 -13.68
CA ILE A 74 -1.13 -1.40 -13.96
C ILE A 74 -0.33 -1.98 -12.80
N GLN A 75 0.52 -2.97 -13.07
CA GLN A 75 1.28 -3.69 -12.04
C GLN A 75 2.13 -2.77 -11.15
N THR A 76 2.67 -1.69 -11.72
CA THR A 76 3.54 -0.75 -11.01
C THR A 76 2.80 0.39 -10.31
N ARG A 77 1.46 0.50 -10.45
CA ARG A 77 0.67 1.58 -9.84
C ARG A 77 -0.35 1.02 -8.85
N TRP A 78 -0.22 1.47 -7.61
CA TRP A 78 -1.08 1.07 -6.49
C TRP A 78 -2.55 1.38 -6.75
N GLY A 79 -3.44 0.51 -6.29
CA GLY A 79 -4.89 0.73 -6.36
C GLY A 79 -5.54 0.58 -7.74
N THR A 80 -4.77 0.53 -8.84
CA THR A 80 -5.33 0.38 -10.20
C THR A 80 -6.14 -0.91 -10.38
N TRP A 81 -5.79 -1.95 -9.62
CA TRP A 81 -6.57 -3.18 -9.60
C TRP A 81 -7.98 -2.97 -9.00
N LEU A 82 -8.11 -2.21 -7.92
CA LEU A 82 -9.40 -1.94 -7.28
C LEU A 82 -10.29 -1.13 -8.21
N VAL A 83 -9.74 -0.10 -8.85
CA VAL A 83 -10.46 0.71 -9.85
C VAL A 83 -10.95 -0.15 -11.01
N ALA A 84 -10.14 -1.08 -11.50
CA ALA A 84 -10.56 -2.01 -12.54
C ALA A 84 -11.65 -2.96 -12.02
N ALA A 85 -11.46 -3.56 -10.85
CA ALA A 85 -12.44 -4.46 -10.26
C ALA A 85 -13.82 -3.82 -10.09
N ASP A 86 -13.85 -2.58 -9.62
CA ASP A 86 -15.06 -1.78 -9.45
C ASP A 86 -15.75 -1.53 -10.80
N PHE A 87 -15.01 -1.04 -11.80
CA PHE A 87 -15.54 -0.84 -13.16
C PHE A 87 -16.16 -2.12 -13.75
N TYR A 88 -15.47 -3.25 -13.62
CA TYR A 88 -15.98 -4.53 -14.12
C TYR A 88 -17.19 -5.05 -13.34
N ALA A 89 -17.30 -4.73 -12.06
CA ALA A 89 -18.46 -5.09 -11.24
C ALA A 89 -19.68 -4.25 -11.66
N GLU A 90 -19.52 -2.94 -11.80
CA GLU A 90 -20.59 -2.01 -12.20
C GLU A 90 -21.10 -2.25 -13.62
N HIS A 91 -20.18 -2.58 -14.55
CA HIS A 91 -20.50 -2.72 -15.96
C HIS A 91 -20.50 -4.17 -16.47
N PHE A 92 -20.60 -5.13 -15.55
CA PHE A 92 -20.47 -6.55 -15.85
C PHE A 92 -21.39 -7.01 -16.99
N ASP A 93 -22.68 -6.70 -16.89
CA ASP A 93 -23.69 -7.17 -17.83
C ASP A 93 -23.53 -6.51 -19.23
N ALA A 94 -23.13 -5.23 -19.26
CA ALA A 94 -22.84 -4.52 -20.51
C ALA A 94 -21.61 -5.12 -21.23
N ILE A 95 -20.52 -5.33 -20.50
CA ILE A 95 -19.30 -5.95 -21.03
C ILE A 95 -19.61 -7.37 -21.52
N LYS A 96 -20.36 -8.15 -20.74
CA LYS A 96 -20.76 -9.50 -21.10
C LYS A 96 -21.58 -9.53 -22.39
N SER A 97 -22.58 -8.65 -22.52
CA SER A 97 -23.40 -8.53 -23.73
C SER A 97 -22.56 -8.31 -24.99
N VAL A 98 -21.59 -7.37 -24.92
CA VAL A 98 -20.68 -7.12 -26.04
C VAL A 98 -19.85 -8.35 -26.36
N VAL A 99 -19.22 -8.96 -25.35
CA VAL A 99 -18.32 -10.12 -25.55
C VAL A 99 -19.08 -11.34 -26.08
N ASP A 100 -20.31 -11.58 -25.63
CA ASP A 100 -21.16 -12.67 -26.13
C ASP A 100 -21.59 -12.45 -27.58
N SER A 101 -21.71 -11.19 -28.03
CA SER A 101 -22.06 -10.85 -29.41
C SER A 101 -20.94 -11.11 -30.44
N LEU A 102 -19.73 -11.47 -29.99
CA LEU A 102 -18.57 -11.74 -30.83
C LEU A 102 -18.46 -13.23 -31.16
N ASP A 103 -17.95 -13.56 -32.35
CA ASP A 103 -17.70 -14.96 -32.69
C ASP A 103 -16.52 -15.50 -31.90
N LYS A 104 -16.76 -16.59 -31.16
CA LYS A 104 -15.74 -17.32 -30.39
C LYS A 104 -14.62 -17.90 -31.25
N SER A 105 -14.86 -18.06 -32.55
CA SER A 105 -13.87 -18.58 -33.50
C SER A 105 -12.86 -17.52 -33.96
N ASP A 106 -13.21 -16.23 -33.87
CA ASP A 106 -12.37 -15.11 -34.34
C ASP A 106 -11.07 -14.94 -33.53
N ALA A 107 -11.11 -15.25 -32.23
CA ALA A 107 -9.93 -15.18 -31.37
C ALA A 107 -10.07 -16.02 -30.11
N ALA A 108 -8.97 -16.63 -29.68
CA ALA A 108 -8.91 -17.37 -28.42
C ALA A 108 -9.28 -16.49 -27.21
N SER A 109 -8.98 -15.19 -27.25
CA SER A 109 -9.36 -14.25 -26.19
C SER A 109 -10.87 -14.10 -26.04
N ILE A 110 -11.63 -14.13 -27.14
CA ILE A 110 -13.10 -14.05 -27.13
C ILE A 110 -13.68 -15.30 -26.46
N LYS A 111 -13.27 -16.50 -26.92
CA LYS A 111 -13.71 -17.76 -26.33
C LYS A 111 -13.41 -17.82 -24.82
N ASN A 112 -12.21 -17.40 -24.41
CA ASN A 112 -11.83 -17.39 -23.00
C ASN A 112 -12.65 -16.38 -22.18
N ALA A 113 -12.88 -15.18 -22.72
CA ALA A 113 -13.69 -14.16 -22.06
C ALA A 113 -15.16 -14.60 -21.91
N GLN A 114 -15.77 -15.17 -22.95
CA GLN A 114 -17.13 -15.71 -22.90
C GLN A 114 -17.27 -16.81 -21.84
N ASN A 115 -16.33 -17.76 -21.82
CA ASN A 115 -16.33 -18.83 -20.81
C ASN A 115 -16.26 -18.27 -19.39
N LEU A 116 -15.38 -17.30 -19.13
CA LEU A 116 -15.20 -16.73 -17.80
C LEU A 116 -16.38 -15.86 -17.37
N LEU A 117 -16.92 -15.03 -18.26
CA LEU A 117 -18.08 -14.18 -17.99
C LEU A 117 -19.38 -14.98 -17.84
N GLY A 118 -19.45 -16.20 -18.38
CA GLY A 118 -20.56 -17.14 -18.18
C GLY A 118 -20.54 -17.87 -16.82
N MET A 119 -19.48 -17.75 -16.03
CA MET A 119 -19.38 -18.44 -14.73
C MET A 119 -20.18 -17.72 -13.64
N GLN A 120 -21.25 -18.36 -13.13
CA GLN A 120 -22.04 -17.82 -12.02
C GLN A 120 -21.20 -17.50 -10.77
N SER A 121 -20.16 -18.30 -10.50
CA SER A 121 -19.23 -18.09 -9.38
C SER A 121 -18.41 -16.80 -9.51
N LEU A 122 -18.19 -16.28 -10.72
CA LEU A 122 -17.46 -15.03 -10.93
C LEU A 122 -18.28 -13.83 -10.47
N ARG A 123 -19.59 -13.81 -10.79
CA ARG A 123 -20.51 -12.72 -10.41
C ARG A 123 -20.57 -12.53 -8.89
N MET A 124 -20.57 -13.63 -8.14
CA MET A 124 -20.57 -13.60 -6.67
C MET A 124 -19.22 -13.14 -6.08
N ASN A 125 -18.11 -13.43 -6.76
CA ASN A 125 -16.77 -13.07 -6.30
C ASN A 125 -16.47 -11.57 -6.41
N LEU A 126 -17.05 -10.85 -7.37
CA LEU A 126 -16.81 -9.41 -7.54
C LEU A 126 -17.49 -8.54 -6.46
N CYS A 127 -18.61 -8.98 -5.87
CA CYS A 127 -19.49 -8.09 -5.10
C CYS A 127 -19.46 -8.31 -3.57
N ALA A 128 -19.30 -9.56 -3.08
CA ALA A 128 -19.55 -9.87 -1.67
C ALA A 128 -18.28 -10.16 -0.83
N SER A 129 -17.24 -10.77 -1.41
CA SER A 129 -16.06 -11.23 -0.67
C SER A 129 -14.93 -10.21 -0.57
N VAL A 130 -14.96 -9.14 -1.39
CA VAL A 130 -13.94 -8.08 -1.39
C VAL A 130 -13.96 -7.31 -0.08
N HIS A 131 -15.13 -6.86 0.40
CA HIS A 131 -15.25 -6.06 1.62
C HIS A 131 -14.68 -6.76 2.87
N LYS A 132 -15.00 -8.04 3.06
CA LYS A 132 -14.47 -8.83 4.19
C LYS A 132 -12.95 -8.96 4.10
N SER A 133 -12.44 -9.31 2.91
CA SER A 133 -11.00 -9.47 2.66
C SER A 133 -10.23 -8.17 2.87
N VAL A 134 -10.78 -7.03 2.41
CA VAL A 134 -10.22 -5.69 2.64
C VAL A 134 -10.14 -5.41 4.13
N LYS A 135 -11.25 -5.59 4.86
CA LYS A 135 -11.34 -5.27 6.28
C LYS A 135 -10.37 -6.09 7.11
N GLU A 136 -10.33 -7.41 6.91
CA GLU A 136 -9.42 -8.32 7.61
C GLU A 136 -7.96 -7.99 7.30
N LYS A 137 -7.64 -7.71 6.04
CA LYS A 137 -6.27 -7.39 5.65
C LYS A 137 -5.82 -6.02 6.17
N LEU A 138 -6.68 -5.01 6.11
CA LEU A 138 -6.41 -3.68 6.65
C LEU A 138 -6.16 -3.75 8.16
N ALA A 139 -7.02 -4.47 8.90
CA ALA A 139 -6.81 -4.72 10.32
C ALA A 139 -5.45 -5.38 10.59
N SER A 140 -5.11 -6.46 9.86
CA SER A 140 -3.81 -7.12 10.00
C SER A 140 -2.60 -6.21 9.72
N VAL A 141 -2.72 -5.29 8.75
CA VAL A 141 -1.66 -4.32 8.42
C VAL A 141 -1.52 -3.26 9.51
N ILE A 142 -2.63 -2.78 10.07
CA ILE A 142 -2.63 -1.81 11.17
C ILE A 142 -2.10 -2.45 12.46
N ASP A 143 -2.51 -3.67 12.79
CA ASP A 143 -2.06 -4.38 13.99
C ASP A 143 -0.55 -4.68 13.98
N LYS A 144 0.04 -4.83 12.79
CA LYS A 144 1.49 -4.96 12.60
C LYS A 144 2.26 -3.65 12.80
N ASN A 145 1.55 -2.54 13.07
CA ASN A 145 2.09 -1.22 13.37
C ASN A 145 1.72 -0.76 14.80
N PRO A 146 2.25 -1.41 15.85
CA PRO A 146 1.87 -1.08 17.23
C PRO A 146 2.23 0.37 17.62
N ASP A 147 3.33 0.91 17.10
CA ASP A 147 3.73 2.29 17.37
C ASP A 147 2.83 3.32 16.68
N TYR A 148 2.14 2.95 15.59
CA TYR A 148 1.14 3.81 14.99
C TYR A 148 -0.01 4.05 15.97
N GLN A 149 -0.49 3.00 16.64
CA GLN A 149 -1.51 3.14 17.68
C GLN A 149 -1.01 3.97 18.88
N LYS A 150 0.28 3.86 19.22
CA LYS A 150 0.92 4.71 20.23
C LYS A 150 0.91 6.18 19.80
N LEU A 151 1.25 6.49 18.54
CA LEU A 151 1.20 7.86 18.00
C LEU A 151 -0.22 8.43 17.94
N VAL A 152 -1.23 7.62 17.60
CA VAL A 152 -2.63 8.06 17.63
C VAL A 152 -3.03 8.48 19.04
N LYS A 153 -2.63 7.72 20.08
CA LYS A 153 -2.86 8.10 21.48
C LYS A 153 -2.11 9.38 21.86
N VAL A 154 -0.85 9.53 21.44
CA VAL A 154 -0.07 10.76 21.62
C VAL A 154 -0.80 11.96 21.01
N SER A 155 -1.26 11.85 19.77
CA SER A 155 -1.98 12.93 19.07
C SER A 155 -3.23 13.35 19.84
N LYS A 156 -4.02 12.40 20.36
CA LYS A 156 -5.20 12.71 21.18
C LYS A 156 -4.85 13.48 22.45
N VAL A 157 -3.75 13.11 23.12
CA VAL A 157 -3.29 13.82 24.32
C VAL A 157 -2.83 15.24 23.97
N ILE A 158 -2.02 15.39 22.90
CA ILE A 158 -1.53 16.71 22.44
C ILE A 158 -2.70 17.64 22.04
N ASN A 159 -3.76 17.08 21.45
CA ASN A 159 -4.95 17.83 21.05
C ASN A 159 -5.95 18.09 22.20
N GLY A 160 -5.68 17.60 23.41
CA GLY A 160 -6.60 17.74 24.55
C GLY A 160 -7.85 16.85 24.46
N GLU A 161 -7.88 15.89 23.54
CA GLU A 161 -8.99 14.93 23.35
C GLU A 161 -8.95 13.77 24.37
N SER A 162 -7.91 13.69 25.21
CA SER A 162 -7.77 12.66 26.23
C SER A 162 -7.06 13.20 27.46
N SER A 163 -7.71 13.09 28.63
CA SER A 163 -7.31 13.74 29.89
C SER A 163 -6.22 12.99 30.69
N GLY A 164 -5.56 11.98 30.11
CA GLY A 164 -4.60 11.16 30.84
C GLY A 164 -3.43 10.68 29.99
N VAL A 165 -2.21 10.81 30.55
CA VAL A 165 -0.98 10.15 30.07
C VAL A 165 -1.05 8.62 30.27
N HIS A 166 -2.04 8.14 31.04
CA HIS A 166 -2.32 6.73 31.29
C HIS A 166 -2.70 5.99 29.99
N GLY A 167 -1.68 5.54 29.26
CA GLY A 167 -1.83 4.85 27.99
C GLY A 167 -0.65 5.10 27.02
N VAL A 168 0.14 6.15 27.27
CA VAL A 168 1.37 6.47 26.55
C VAL A 168 2.51 6.49 27.56
N ASN A 169 3.24 5.38 27.69
CA ASN A 169 4.43 5.31 28.54
C ASN A 169 5.59 6.06 27.85
N LEU A 170 5.57 7.39 27.93
CA LEU A 170 6.59 8.32 27.43
C LEU A 170 6.81 9.44 28.46
N ARG A 171 8.04 9.97 28.50
CA ARG A 171 8.36 11.13 29.34
C ARG A 171 7.64 12.40 28.82
N PRO A 172 7.21 13.32 29.70
CA PRO A 172 6.46 14.52 29.28
C PRO A 172 7.21 15.43 28.30
N ASP A 173 8.53 15.55 28.44
CA ASP A 173 9.41 16.30 27.53
C ASP A 173 9.39 15.70 26.11
N ILE A 174 9.56 14.38 26.01
CA ILE A 174 9.47 13.65 24.73
C ILE A 174 8.06 13.77 24.13
N LEU A 175 7.03 13.66 24.96
CA LEU A 175 5.64 13.80 24.52
C LEU A 175 5.37 15.19 23.91
N ALA A 176 5.88 16.25 24.54
CA ALA A 176 5.78 17.61 24.02
C ALA A 176 6.58 17.79 22.73
N ALA A 177 7.78 17.21 22.64
CA ALA A 177 8.63 17.27 21.46
C ALA A 177 7.98 16.62 20.22
N LEU A 178 7.16 15.57 20.40
CA LEU A 178 6.46 14.90 19.30
C LEU A 178 5.48 15.81 18.54
N LYS A 179 5.05 16.94 19.12
CA LYS A 179 4.27 17.96 18.41
C LYS A 179 5.01 18.53 17.19
N PHE A 180 6.34 18.53 17.24
CA PHE A 180 7.21 19.06 16.19
C PHE A 180 7.74 17.97 15.24
N CYS A 181 7.36 16.70 15.47
CA CYS A 181 7.83 15.59 14.64
C CYS A 181 7.21 15.68 13.23
N PRO A 182 8.02 15.65 12.15
CA PRO A 182 7.50 15.70 10.80
C PRO A 182 6.64 14.46 10.50
N ILE A 183 5.50 14.69 9.86
CA ILE A 183 4.53 13.63 9.50
C ILE A 183 5.09 12.69 8.41
N THR A 184 6.04 13.18 7.62
CA THR A 184 6.68 12.46 6.52
C THR A 184 8.18 12.41 6.74
N SER A 185 8.70 11.36 7.37
CA SER A 185 10.14 11.28 7.64
C SER A 185 10.96 10.52 6.60
N VAL A 186 10.38 9.92 5.53
CA VAL A 186 11.27 9.23 4.56
C VAL A 186 10.79 8.93 3.14
N GLU A 187 11.70 9.20 2.20
CA GLU A 187 11.86 8.50 0.93
C GLU A 187 12.52 7.13 1.16
N VAL A 188 11.87 6.06 0.69
CA VAL A 188 12.22 4.66 1.02
C VAL A 188 13.69 4.30 0.70
N GLU A 189 14.28 4.86 -0.34
CA GLU A 189 15.67 4.57 -0.74
C GLU A 189 16.70 5.17 0.24
N ARG A 190 16.47 6.40 0.71
CA ARG A 190 17.36 7.04 1.70
C ARG A 190 17.30 6.36 3.07
N SER A 191 16.17 5.76 3.42
CA SER A 191 16.02 5.06 4.72
C SER A 191 16.92 3.82 4.80
N PHE A 192 17.11 3.09 3.70
CA PHE A 192 17.90 1.85 3.72
C PHE A 192 19.39 2.08 3.90
N SER A 193 19.95 3.10 3.25
CA SER A 193 21.37 3.48 3.43
C SER A 193 21.64 3.95 4.86
N MET A 194 20.74 4.75 5.45
CA MET A 194 20.83 5.16 6.84
C MET A 194 20.71 3.98 7.81
N GLU A 195 19.70 3.12 7.66
CA GLU A 195 19.56 1.94 8.53
C GLU A 195 20.82 1.08 8.47
N LYS A 196 21.42 0.92 7.29
CA LYS A 196 22.68 0.21 7.12
C LYS A 196 23.80 0.89 7.88
N ALA A 197 23.95 2.23 7.78
CA ALA A 197 24.96 2.99 8.50
C ALA A 197 24.82 2.86 10.03
N ILE A 198 23.59 2.99 10.55
CA ILE A 198 23.27 2.89 11.99
C ILE A 198 23.51 1.46 12.51
N LEU A 199 23.21 0.43 11.70
CA LEU A 199 23.28 -0.98 12.10
C LEU A 199 24.62 -1.67 11.79
N THR A 200 25.64 -0.94 11.32
CA THR A 200 26.94 -1.58 11.05
C THR A 200 27.62 -2.06 12.33
N ASP A 201 28.32 -3.18 12.24
CA ASP A 201 29.09 -3.73 13.38
C ASP A 201 30.26 -2.83 13.81
N ARG A 202 30.58 -1.77 13.04
CA ARG A 202 31.65 -0.80 13.35
C ARG A 202 31.23 0.23 14.40
N ARG A 203 29.92 0.37 14.68
CA ARG A 203 29.40 1.35 15.64
C ARG A 203 29.12 0.68 16.99
N HIS A 204 29.93 0.99 18.00
CA HIS A 204 29.87 0.33 19.31
C HIS A 204 29.35 1.22 20.46
N ARG A 205 29.15 2.54 20.23
CA ARG A 205 28.88 3.53 21.30
C ARG A 205 27.80 4.57 20.97
N PHE A 206 26.88 4.24 20.08
CA PHE A 206 25.89 5.21 19.63
C PHE A 206 24.80 5.41 20.72
N LEU A 207 24.78 6.59 21.34
CA LEU A 207 23.78 6.95 22.36
C LEU A 207 22.46 7.37 21.72
N MET A 208 21.36 7.36 22.48
CA MET A 208 20.03 7.76 21.99
C MET A 208 20.02 9.20 21.46
N GLU A 209 20.71 10.11 22.14
CA GLU A 209 20.82 11.51 21.71
C GLU A 209 21.59 11.64 20.39
N ASN A 210 22.64 10.84 20.19
CA ASN A 210 23.43 10.84 18.95
C ASN A 210 22.61 10.25 17.80
N LEU A 211 21.79 9.22 18.08
CA LEU A 211 20.85 8.67 17.10
C LEU A 211 19.83 9.70 16.63
N GLU A 212 19.25 10.46 17.56
CA GLU A 212 18.31 11.53 17.22
C GLU A 212 18.97 12.59 16.32
N LYS A 213 20.16 13.07 16.69
CA LYS A 213 20.92 14.05 15.91
C LYS A 213 21.23 13.54 14.50
N VAL A 214 21.68 12.30 14.35
CA VAL A 214 22.00 11.71 13.04
C VAL A 214 20.75 11.50 12.17
N VAL A 215 19.64 11.07 12.76
CA VAL A 215 18.35 10.95 12.05
C VAL A 215 17.88 12.31 11.54
N VAL A 216 17.92 13.36 12.36
CA VAL A 216 17.56 14.73 11.96
C VAL A 216 18.49 15.24 10.86
N CYS A 217 19.80 15.07 11.01
CA CYS A 217 20.80 15.50 10.05
C CYS A 217 20.61 14.86 8.67
N HIS A 218 20.33 13.56 8.60
CA HIS A 218 20.10 12.92 7.31
C HIS A 218 18.80 13.33 6.64
N TYR A 219 17.71 13.51 7.40
CA TYR A 219 16.39 13.78 6.81
C TYR A 219 16.15 15.25 6.50
N GLU A 220 16.66 16.16 7.33
CA GLU A 220 16.43 17.60 7.18
C GLU A 220 17.58 18.30 6.44
N LEU A 221 18.81 17.77 6.46
CA LEU A 221 20.00 18.47 5.93
C LEU A 221 20.65 17.78 4.71
N SER A 222 20.15 16.62 4.26
CA SER A 222 20.70 15.89 3.09
C SER A 222 22.21 15.60 3.17
N LEU A 223 22.73 15.31 4.35
CA LEU A 223 24.18 15.18 4.56
C LEU A 223 24.72 13.85 4.00
N SER A 224 25.95 13.90 3.43
CA SER A 224 26.68 12.74 2.92
C SER A 224 27.22 11.86 4.04
N ASP A 225 27.48 10.58 3.74
CA ASP A 225 27.91 9.57 4.72
C ASP A 225 29.15 9.98 5.54
N ASP A 226 30.05 10.81 4.97
CA ASP A 226 31.29 11.27 5.61
C ASP A 226 31.09 12.22 6.80
N LEU A 227 29.92 12.88 6.91
CA LEU A 227 29.63 13.83 8.00
C LEU A 227 29.00 13.17 9.23
N ILE A 228 28.58 11.91 9.13
CA ILE A 228 28.00 11.17 10.25
C ILE A 228 29.07 10.86 11.30
N ASP A 229 30.32 10.67 10.87
CA ASP A 229 31.46 10.33 11.72
C ASP A 229 31.81 11.48 12.70
N LEU A 230 31.37 12.72 12.41
CA LEU A 230 31.53 13.88 13.31
C LEU A 230 30.66 13.79 14.58
N PHE A 231 29.60 12.98 14.59
CA PHE A 231 28.76 12.77 15.77
C PHE A 231 29.24 11.60 16.65
N GLU A 232 30.41 11.03 16.35
CA GLU A 232 31.00 9.88 17.06
C GLU A 232 32.15 10.25 18.00
N GLU A 233 32.66 11.49 17.95
CA GLU A 233 33.67 12.01 18.87
C GLU A 233 33.01 12.63 20.11
N ASP A 234 32.56 11.77 21.03
CA ASP A 234 32.49 12.00 22.49
C ASP A 234 32.02 10.71 23.22
#